data_AF-A0A0A9GBY5-F1
#
_entry.id   AF-A0A0A9GBY5-F1
#
_cell.length_a   1.000
_cell.length_b   1.000
_cell.length_c   1.000
_cell.angle_alpha   90.00
_cell.angle_beta   90.00
_cell.angle_gamma   90.00
#
_symmetry.space_group_name_H-M   'P 1'
#
loop_
_entity.id
_entity.type
_entity.pdbx_description
1 polymer ?
#
loop_
_entity_poly.entity_id
_entity_poly.type
_entity_poly.pdbx_seq_one_letter_code
_entity_poly.pdbx_strand_id
1 'polypeptide(L)' 'MRYREKRKNRRFDKTIRYASRKAYAEMRPRIKGRFAKRCSAEAEDDALEHQGVFSPAVSAPAASDGDYGVVPSF' A
#
# COMPACT_ATOMS: atom_id res chain seq x y z
N MET A 1 18.08 -1.69 34.19
CA MET A 1 17.93 -0.54 33.25
C MET A 1 17.50 -1.12 31.90
N ARG A 2 16.20 -0.99 31.56
CA ARG A 2 15.53 -1.68 30.43
C ARG A 2 16.27 -1.62 29.08
N TYR A 3 16.97 -0.51 28.81
CA TYR A 3 17.74 -0.33 27.58
C TYR A 3 18.89 -1.34 27.42
N ARG A 4 19.68 -1.55 28.48
CA ARG A 4 20.88 -2.40 28.42
C ARG A 4 20.50 -3.87 28.21
N GLU A 5 19.43 -4.32 28.85
CA GLU A 5 18.86 -5.66 28.68
C GLU A 5 18.34 -5.86 27.25
N LYS A 6 17.56 -4.90 26.72
CA LYS A 6 17.09 -4.95 25.32
C LYS A 6 18.22 -4.91 24.29
N ARG A 7 19.33 -4.22 24.57
CA ARG A 7 20.49 -4.13 23.65
C ARG A 7 21.15 -5.48 23.43
N LYS A 8 21.28 -6.29 24.48
CA LYS A 8 21.85 -7.65 24.41
C LYS A 8 20.97 -8.60 23.60
N ASN A 9 19.65 -8.43 23.65
CA ASN A 9 18.68 -9.32 23.00
C ASN A 9 18.25 -8.86 21.59
N ARG A 10 19.00 -7.96 20.95
CA ARG A 10 18.70 -7.54 19.57
C ARG A 10 18.99 -8.69 18.63
N ARG A 11 18.05 -8.99 17.73
CA ARG A 11 18.24 -9.97 16.65
C ARG A 11 18.51 -9.20 15.36
N PHE A 12 19.60 -9.54 14.68
CA PHE A 12 20.02 -8.90 13.43
C PHE A 12 19.68 -9.75 12.19
N ASP A 13 19.26 -10.99 12.40
CA ASP A 13 18.83 -11.87 11.33
C ASP A 13 17.58 -11.33 10.64
N LYS A 14 17.50 -11.51 9.32
CA LYS A 14 16.35 -11.12 8.51
C LYS A 14 15.14 -11.98 8.89
N THR A 15 14.33 -11.46 9.82
CA THR A 15 13.15 -12.16 10.32
C THR A 15 11.92 -11.85 9.48
N ILE A 16 11.29 -12.87 8.93
CA ILE A 16 10.00 -12.74 8.24
C ILE A 16 8.90 -12.91 9.27
N ARG A 17 8.25 -11.82 9.66
CA ARG A 17 7.16 -11.86 10.65
C ARG A 17 5.84 -12.39 10.06
N TYR A 18 5.55 -12.06 8.80
CA TYR A 18 4.28 -12.39 8.16
C TYR A 18 4.52 -13.22 6.91
N ALA A 19 4.24 -14.53 7.00
CA ALA A 19 4.48 -15.48 5.91
C ALA A 19 3.58 -15.19 4.69
N SER A 20 2.29 -14.93 4.90
CA SER A 20 1.34 -14.63 3.82
C SER A 20 1.77 -13.44 2.96
N ARG A 21 2.20 -12.34 3.60
CA ARG A 21 2.68 -11.14 2.90
C ARG A 21 3.96 -11.39 2.11
N LYS A 22 4.84 -12.29 2.59
CA LYS A 22 6.05 -12.69 1.85
C LYS A 22 5.67 -13.42 0.56
N ALA A 23 4.77 -14.41 0.65
CA ALA A 23 4.29 -15.14 -0.53
C ALA A 23 3.67 -14.18 -1.57
N TYR A 24 2.86 -13.21 -1.13
CA TYR A 24 2.25 -12.22 -2.03
C TYR A 24 3.28 -11.32 -2.72
N ALA A 25 4.38 -10.97 -2.03
CA ALA A 25 5.45 -10.15 -2.57
C ALA A 25 6.38 -10.90 -3.55
N GLU A 26 6.44 -12.23 -3.44
CA GLU A 26 7.20 -13.12 -4.33
C GLU A 26 6.48 -13.33 -5.66
N MET A 27 5.15 -13.48 -5.65
CA MET A 27 4.37 -13.67 -6.88
C MET A 27 4.04 -12.39 -7.66
N ARG A 28 4.19 -11.20 -7.05
CA ARG A 28 3.78 -9.93 -7.69
C ARG A 28 4.81 -9.46 -8.74
N PRO A 29 4.38 -9.00 -9.94
CA PRO A 29 5.30 -8.59 -11.01
C PRO A 29 6.18 -7.41 -10.62
N ARG A 30 7.45 -7.47 -11.04
CA ARG A 30 8.47 -6.45 -10.75
C ARG A 30 9.18 -5.99 -12.03
N ILE A 31 9.49 -4.69 -12.09
CA ILE A 31 10.34 -4.08 -13.12
C ILE A 31 11.48 -3.37 -12.38
N LYS A 32 12.74 -3.77 -12.66
CA LYS A 32 13.95 -3.24 -11.99
C LYS A 32 13.83 -3.22 -10.44
N GLY A 33 13.26 -4.28 -9.86
CA GLY A 33 13.10 -4.44 -8.40
C GLY A 33 11.88 -3.75 -7.78
N ARG A 34 11.18 -2.88 -8.53
CA ARG A 34 9.97 -2.18 -8.10
C ARG A 34 8.73 -2.97 -8.51
N PHE A 35 7.67 -2.95 -7.70
CA PHE A 35 6.40 -3.53 -8.13
C PHE A 35 5.80 -2.72 -9.28
N ALA A 36 5.32 -3.41 -10.32
CA ALA A 36 4.52 -2.78 -11.35
C ALA A 36 3.17 -2.33 -10.77
N LYS A 37 2.69 -1.16 -11.21
CA LYS A 37 1.28 -0.78 -11.02
C LYS A 37 0.45 -1.58 -12.01
N ARG A 38 -0.76 -1.94 -11.63
CA ARG A 38 -1.74 -2.52 -12.55
C ARG A 38 -2.35 -1.40 -13.41
N CYS A 39 -1.54 -0.82 -14.28
CA CYS A 39 -1.96 -0.01 -15.41
C CYS A 39 -1.02 -0.42 -16.55
N SER A 40 -1.55 -0.78 -17.71
CA SER A 40 -0.85 -1.22 -18.94
C SER A 40 -0.54 -2.73 -19.12
N ALA A 41 -1.45 -3.64 -18.76
CA ALA A 41 -1.49 -4.92 -19.48
C ALA A 41 -2.20 -4.81 -20.85
N GLU A 42 -2.70 -3.62 -21.21
CA GLU A 42 -3.30 -3.25 -22.50
C GLU A 42 -2.99 -1.76 -22.84
N ALA A 43 -1.73 -1.32 -22.79
CA ALA A 43 -1.39 0.04 -23.26
C ALA A 43 0.03 0.08 -23.89
N GLU A 44 0.27 -0.82 -24.84
CA GLU A 44 1.32 -0.66 -25.85
C GLU A 44 0.77 -0.01 -27.14
N ASP A 45 -0.46 0.51 -27.13
CA ASP A 45 -1.00 1.43 -28.12
C ASP A 45 -1.68 2.60 -27.37
N ASP A 46 -1.54 3.83 -27.86
CA ASP A 46 -2.01 5.12 -27.28
C ASP A 46 -1.27 5.70 -26.05
N ALA A 47 0.01 5.98 -26.25
CA ALA A 47 0.65 7.13 -25.62
C ALA A 47 0.35 8.42 -26.42
N LEU A 48 -0.85 8.99 -26.30
CA LEU A 48 -1.10 10.39 -26.69
C LEU A 48 -2.25 10.99 -25.86
N GLU A 49 -1.90 12.05 -25.12
CA GLU A 49 -2.80 13.01 -24.45
C GLU A 49 -3.75 12.52 -23.34
N HIS A 50 -3.36 12.72 -22.07
CA HIS A 50 -4.04 13.76 -21.30
C HIS A 50 -3.20 14.23 -20.11
N GLN A 51 -3.26 15.53 -19.91
CA GLN A 51 -2.26 16.34 -19.23
C GLN A 51 -2.32 16.16 -17.70
N GLY A 52 -1.15 16.33 -17.08
CA GLY A 52 -1.03 16.38 -15.65
C GLY A 52 -1.82 17.55 -15.05
N VAL A 53 -2.75 17.23 -14.17
CA VAL A 53 -3.25 18.13 -13.14
C VAL A 53 -3.73 17.30 -11.96
N PHE A 54 -2.89 17.14 -10.94
CA PHE A 54 -3.41 17.06 -9.56
C PHE A 54 -2.33 17.53 -8.59
N SER A 55 -2.21 18.86 -8.48
CA SER A 55 -1.60 19.50 -7.32
C SER A 55 -2.59 19.47 -6.15
N PRO A 56 -2.21 19.07 -4.93
CA PRO A 56 -3.11 19.05 -3.79
C PRO A 56 -3.08 20.40 -3.06
N ALA A 57 -3.94 21.33 -3.48
CA ALA A 57 -4.30 22.49 -2.66
C ALA A 57 -5.69 22.97 -3.12
N VAL A 58 -6.61 23.19 -2.15
CA VAL A 58 -8.03 23.61 -2.33
C VAL A 58 -8.95 22.41 -2.67
N SER A 59 -9.97 21.99 -1.91
CA SER A 59 -10.74 22.60 -0.82
C SER A 59 -11.50 21.48 -0.08
N ALA A 60 -11.60 21.53 1.25
CA ALA A 60 -12.78 20.96 1.93
C ALA A 60 -13.98 21.89 1.60
N PRO A 61 -15.20 21.37 1.32
CA PRO A 61 -16.07 20.93 2.41
C PRO A 61 -17.09 19.83 2.04
N ALA A 62 -17.64 19.19 3.08
CA ALA A 62 -19.07 18.85 3.25
C ALA A 62 -19.18 17.51 3.99
N ALA A 63 -19.47 17.61 5.28
CA ALA A 63 -20.12 16.52 5.99
C ALA A 63 -21.44 16.21 5.26
N SER A 64 -21.54 15.02 4.67
CA SER A 64 -22.81 14.43 4.30
C SER A 64 -23.11 13.34 5.31
N ASP A 65 -24.31 13.42 5.85
CA ASP A 65 -24.81 12.78 7.05
C ASP A 65 -24.60 11.26 7.12
N GLY A 66 -24.48 10.79 8.36
CA GLY A 66 -24.31 9.38 8.68
C GLY A 66 -25.46 8.53 8.18
N ASP A 67 -25.14 7.56 7.33
CA ASP A 67 -25.96 6.37 7.12
C ASP A 67 -25.22 5.18 7.75
N TYR A 68 -25.47 4.97 9.04
CA TYR A 68 -24.96 3.80 9.76
C TYR A 68 -25.76 2.58 9.28
N GLY A 69 -25.22 1.86 8.30
CA GLY A 69 -25.80 0.61 7.82
C GLY A 69 -26.05 -0.37 8.97
N VAL A 70 -27.31 -0.78 9.14
CA VAL A 70 -27.76 -1.77 10.12
C VAL A 70 -27.02 -3.10 9.88
N VAL A 71 -26.33 -3.59 10.90
CA VAL A 71 -25.67 -4.91 10.89
C VAL A 71 -26.71 -5.98 11.26
N PRO A 72 -27.01 -6.96 10.39
CA PRO A 72 -27.92 -8.05 10.74
C PRO A 72 -27.30 -8.94 11.81
N SER A 73 -27.99 -9.09 12.94
CA SER A 73 -27.66 -10.07 13.97
C SER A 73 -28.28 -11.42 13.60
N PHE A 74 -27.45 -12.47 13.55
CA PHE A 74 -27.86 -13.86 13.69
C PHE A 74 -27.16 -14.45 14.92
#